data_AF-G7W0V4-F1
#
_entry.id   AF-G7W0V4-F1
#
_cell.length_a   1.000
_cell.length_b   1.000
_cell.length_c   1.000
_cell.angle_alpha   90.00
_cell.angle_beta   90.00
_cell.angle_gamma   90.00
#
_symmetry.space_group_name_H-M   'P 1'
#
loop_
_entity.id
_entity.type
_entity.pdbx_description
1 polymer ?
#
loop_
_entity_poly.entity_id
_entity_poly.type
_entity_poly.pdbx_seq_one_letter_code
_entity_poly.pdbx_strand_id
1 'polypeptide(L)'
;MTKLKEERTARVQAERTNAILMHVNKTYTATEIAKELGFKSAIALNNDLGSRKIQFRQNDTWLLYSRYADCGYVEIKQEVLDNGKVIYHRRFTQLGREWLVKIYNKEQLKASVN
;
A
#
# COMPACT_ATOMS: atom_id res chain seq x y z
N MET A 1 30.39 18.07 9.23
CA MET A 1 29.00 18.60 9.21
C MET A 1 27.93 17.52 8.92
N THR A 2 28.21 16.22 9.12
CA THR A 2 27.35 15.12 8.62
C THR A 2 26.45 14.48 9.68
N LYS A 3 26.94 14.29 10.92
CA LYS A 3 26.20 13.61 12.00
C LYS A 3 24.83 14.24 12.32
N LEU A 4 24.75 15.58 12.35
CA LEU A 4 23.52 16.29 12.73
C LEU A 4 22.39 16.17 11.70
N LYS A 5 22.73 15.95 10.42
CA LYS A 5 21.73 15.75 9.36
C LYS A 5 21.18 14.33 9.37
N GLU A 6 22.05 13.33 9.54
CA GLU A 6 21.67 11.91 9.66
C GLU A 6 20.82 11.64 10.90
N GLU A 7 21.13 12.28 12.02
CA GLU A 7 20.36 12.10 13.25
C GLU A 7 18.96 12.72 13.17
N ARG A 8 18.81 13.84 12.45
CA ARG A 8 17.50 14.46 12.19
C ARG A 8 16.66 13.62 11.22
N THR A 9 17.25 13.08 10.15
CA THR A 9 16.51 12.20 9.23
C THR A 9 16.12 10.89 9.89
N ALA A 10 17.00 10.30 10.71
CA ALA A 10 16.69 9.11 11.49
C ALA A 10 15.54 9.36 12.50
N ARG A 11 15.52 10.53 13.17
CA ARG A 11 14.42 10.92 14.07
C ARG A 11 13.11 11.13 13.33
N VAL A 12 13.10 11.86 12.22
CA VAL A 12 11.88 12.06 11.40
C VAL A 12 11.36 10.72 10.86
N GLN A 13 12.27 9.81 10.48
CA GLN A 13 11.91 8.48 10.02
C GLN A 13 11.38 7.61 11.17
N ALA A 14 11.97 7.69 12.35
CA ALA A 14 11.50 7.01 13.56
C ALA A 14 10.13 7.55 14.02
N GLU A 15 9.89 8.86 13.96
CA GLU A 15 8.61 9.49 14.30
C GLU A 15 7.51 9.11 13.28
N ARG A 16 7.84 9.09 11.98
CA ARG A 16 6.96 8.52 10.95
C ARG A 16 6.64 7.05 11.21
N THR A 17 7.64 6.27 11.61
CA THR A 17 7.47 4.84 11.91
C THR A 17 6.63 4.63 13.18
N ASN A 18 6.79 5.49 14.21
CA ASN A 18 5.98 5.45 15.42
C ASN A 18 4.51 5.82 15.18
N ALA A 19 4.22 6.82 14.33
CA ALA A 19 2.84 7.15 13.95
C ALA A 19 2.15 6.00 13.18
N ILE A 20 2.93 5.19 12.46
CA ILE A 20 2.49 3.97 11.77
C ILE A 20 2.17 2.83 12.76
N LEU A 21 2.97 2.69 13.83
CA LEU A 21 2.82 1.63 14.84
C LEU A 21 1.57 1.78 15.73
N MET A 22 0.89 2.94 15.77
CA MET A 22 -0.32 3.10 16.59
C MET A 22 -1.56 2.37 16.03
N HIS A 23 -1.50 1.86 14.79
CA HIS A 23 -2.61 1.19 14.11
C HIS A 23 -2.19 -0.16 13.50
N VAL A 24 -1.46 -0.99 14.26
CA VAL A 24 -0.87 -2.27 13.78
C VAL A 24 -1.89 -3.24 13.15
N ASN A 25 -3.18 -3.12 13.46
CA ASN A 25 -4.26 -3.95 12.90
C ASN A 25 -5.12 -3.24 11.82
N LYS A 26 -4.72 -2.05 11.38
CA LYS A 26 -5.46 -1.31 10.36
C LYS A 26 -5.11 -1.85 8.98
N THR A 27 -6.16 -2.13 8.22
CA THR A 27 -6.09 -2.50 6.81
C THR A 27 -6.63 -1.36 5.96
N TYR A 28 -6.08 -1.18 4.77
CA TYR A 28 -6.37 -0.06 3.89
C TYR A 28 -7.11 -0.52 2.63
N THR A 29 -8.11 0.24 2.21
CA THR A 29 -8.70 0.10 0.88
C THR A 29 -7.71 0.53 -0.20
N ALA A 30 -7.89 0.01 -1.42
CA ALA A 30 -7.17 0.52 -2.58
C ALA A 30 -7.41 2.03 -2.80
N THR A 31 -8.58 2.56 -2.40
CA THR A 31 -8.90 4.00 -2.49
C THR A 31 -8.06 4.83 -1.52
N GLU A 32 -7.91 4.39 -0.27
CA GLU A 32 -7.05 5.07 0.71
C GLU A 32 -5.59 5.11 0.21
N ILE A 33 -5.07 3.97 -0.25
CA ILE A 33 -3.71 3.88 -0.80
C ILE A 33 -3.55 4.74 -2.05
N ALA A 34 -4.53 4.73 -2.95
CA ALA A 34 -4.51 5.55 -4.17
C ALA A 34 -4.39 7.05 -3.83
N LYS A 35 -5.21 7.55 -2.89
CA LYS A 35 -5.16 8.96 -2.47
C LYS A 35 -3.83 9.31 -1.82
N GLU A 36 -3.30 8.43 -0.97
CA GLU A 36 -1.98 8.64 -0.34
C GLU A 36 -0.86 8.76 -1.37
N LEU A 37 -0.93 7.96 -2.43
CA LEU A 37 0.06 7.93 -3.51
C LEU A 37 -0.18 9.00 -4.61
N GLY A 38 -1.22 9.83 -4.48
CA GLY A 38 -1.54 10.88 -5.45
C GLY A 38 -2.31 10.43 -6.70
N PHE A 39 -2.88 9.22 -6.69
CA PHE A 39 -3.75 8.74 -7.77
C PHE A 39 -5.17 9.34 -7.67
N LYS A 40 -5.79 9.56 -8.83
CA LYS A 40 -7.17 10.08 -8.93
C LYS A 40 -8.22 9.10 -8.38
N SER A 41 -7.96 7.79 -8.40
CA SER A 41 -8.89 6.77 -7.93
C SER A 41 -8.19 5.43 -7.68
N ALA A 42 -8.88 4.52 -6.97
CA ALA A 42 -8.45 3.13 -6.85
C ALA A 42 -8.31 2.43 -8.20
N ILE A 43 -9.15 2.77 -9.18
CA ILE A 43 -9.08 2.22 -10.54
C ILE A 43 -7.76 2.62 -11.20
N ALA A 44 -7.36 3.89 -11.07
CA ALA A 44 -6.10 4.39 -11.63
C ALA A 44 -4.89 3.68 -11.01
N LEU A 45 -4.85 3.57 -9.67
CA LEU A 45 -3.81 2.81 -8.98
C LEU A 45 -3.81 1.35 -9.46
N ASN A 46 -4.97 0.71 -9.50
CA ASN A 46 -5.06 -0.70 -9.85
C ASN A 46 -4.58 -1.01 -11.26
N ASN A 47 -4.89 -0.13 -12.22
CA ASN A 47 -4.43 -0.25 -13.59
C ASN A 47 -2.91 -0.04 -13.69
N ASP A 48 -2.34 0.94 -12.97
CA ASP A 48 -0.89 1.15 -12.94
C ASP A 48 -0.15 -0.06 -12.34
N LEU A 49 -0.64 -0.60 -11.21
CA LEU A 49 -0.11 -1.84 -10.62
C LEU A 49 -0.27 -3.04 -11.59
N GLY A 50 -1.34 -3.08 -12.36
CA GLY A 50 -1.55 -4.05 -13.45
C GLY A 50 -0.48 -3.97 -14.53
N SER A 51 -0.21 -2.77 -15.02
CA SER A 51 0.83 -2.49 -16.02
C SER A 51 2.22 -2.86 -15.50
N ARG A 52 2.50 -2.66 -14.21
CA ARG A 52 3.75 -3.05 -13.53
C ARG A 52 3.86 -4.55 -13.22
N LYS A 53 2.85 -5.35 -13.60
CA LYS A 53 2.74 -6.77 -13.27
C LYS A 53 2.78 -7.05 -11.75
N ILE A 54 2.28 -6.12 -10.95
CA ILE A 54 2.15 -6.30 -9.49
C ILE A 54 0.88 -7.07 -9.14
N GLN A 55 -0.19 -6.78 -9.87
CA GLN A 55 -1.48 -7.44 -9.70
C GLN A 55 -2.14 -7.69 -11.05
N PHE A 56 -3.15 -8.54 -11.05
CA PHE A 56 -4.01 -8.83 -12.20
C PHE A 56 -5.47 -8.85 -11.76
N ARG A 57 -6.39 -8.72 -12.73
CA ARG A 57 -7.83 -8.74 -12.47
C ARG A 57 -8.40 -10.09 -12.86
N GLN A 58 -9.18 -10.70 -11.97
CA GLN A 58 -9.94 -11.93 -12.21
C GLN A 58 -11.29 -11.82 -11.50
N ASN A 59 -12.40 -12.13 -12.18
CA ASN A 59 -13.76 -12.08 -11.63
C ASN A 59 -14.04 -10.79 -10.83
N ASP A 60 -13.77 -9.64 -11.45
CA ASP A 60 -13.91 -8.31 -10.85
C ASP A 60 -13.10 -8.03 -9.58
N THR A 61 -12.13 -8.88 -9.27
CA THR A 61 -11.24 -8.74 -8.11
C THR A 61 -9.80 -8.55 -8.56
N TRP A 62 -9.07 -7.66 -7.88
CA TRP A 62 -7.63 -7.50 -8.07
C TRP A 62 -6.87 -8.46 -7.16
N LEU A 63 -5.94 -9.21 -7.74
CA LEU A 63 -5.14 -10.24 -7.09
C LEU A 63 -3.66 -9.96 -7.32
N LEU A 64 -2.83 -10.14 -6.29
CA LEU A 64 -1.39 -10.05 -6.45
C LEU A 64 -0.88 -11.25 -7.28
N TYR A 65 0.14 -11.03 -8.10
CA TYR A 65 0.86 -12.15 -8.72
C TYR A 65 1.53 -13.03 -7.65
N SER A 66 1.75 -14.31 -7.97
CA SER A 66 2.34 -15.31 -7.06
C SER A 66 3.61 -14.83 -6.36
N ARG A 67 4.49 -14.13 -7.08
CA ARG A 67 5.73 -13.54 -6.55
C ARG A 67 5.54 -12.54 -5.38
N TYR A 68 4.31 -12.06 -5.15
CA TYR A 68 3.95 -11.14 -4.07
C TYR A 68 2.85 -11.68 -3.15
N ALA A 69 2.31 -12.87 -3.43
CA ALA A 69 1.15 -13.41 -2.72
C ALA A 69 1.47 -13.76 -1.25
N ASP A 70 2.64 -14.35 -1.00
CA ASP A 70 3.05 -14.80 0.33
C ASP A 70 3.79 -13.74 1.16
N CYS A 71 3.85 -12.50 0.65
CA CYS A 71 4.56 -11.40 1.31
C CYS A 71 3.73 -10.68 2.39
N GLY A 72 2.50 -11.12 2.67
CA GLY A 72 1.62 -10.49 3.66
C GLY A 72 1.17 -9.07 3.31
N TYR A 73 1.20 -8.68 2.03
CA TYR A 73 0.83 -7.33 1.58
C TYR A 73 -0.68 -7.07 1.54
N VAL A 74 -1.48 -8.13 1.48
CA VAL A 74 -2.93 -8.05 1.43
C VAL A 74 -3.55 -9.06 2.39
N GLU A 75 -4.72 -8.72 2.91
CA GLU A 75 -5.53 -9.56 3.78
C GLU A 75 -6.96 -9.61 3.22
N ILE A 76 -7.66 -10.71 3.44
CA ILE A 76 -9.09 -10.85 3.12
C ILE A 76 -9.89 -10.62 4.41
N LYS A 77 -10.76 -9.61 4.41
CA LYS A 77 -11.71 -9.36 5.48
C LYS A 77 -13.10 -9.81 5.08
N GLN A 78 -13.72 -10.60 5.94
CA GLN A 78 -15.10 -11.02 5.80
C GLN A 78 -16.03 -9.99 6.43
N GLU A 79 -17.12 -9.68 5.76
CA GLU A 79 -18.22 -8.88 6.26
C GLU A 79 -19.52 -9.67 6.06
N VAL A 80 -20.33 -9.78 7.12
CA VAL A 80 -21.66 -10.38 7.05
C VAL A 80 -22.66 -9.24 7.01
N LEU A 81 -23.40 -9.14 5.91
CA LEU A 81 -24.45 -8.14 5.74
C LEU A 81 -25.70 -8.52 6.54
N ASP A 82 -26.56 -7.53 6.82
CA ASP A 82 -27.81 -7.71 7.58
C ASP A 82 -28.77 -8.75 6.97
N ASN A 83 -28.66 -9.00 5.67
CA ASN A 83 -29.42 -10.02 4.95
C ASN A 83 -28.77 -11.43 4.99
N GLY A 84 -27.73 -11.63 5.81
CA GLY A 84 -26.99 -12.88 5.95
C GLY A 84 -25.98 -13.15 4.81
N LYS A 85 -25.85 -12.26 3.83
CA LYS A 85 -24.88 -12.41 2.75
C LYS A 85 -23.47 -12.13 3.26
N VAL A 86 -22.54 -13.03 2.95
CA VAL A 86 -21.12 -12.87 3.25
C VAL A 86 -20.40 -12.21 2.07
N ILE A 87 -19.67 -11.13 2.33
CA ILE A 87 -18.81 -10.43 1.38
C ILE A 87 -17.37 -10.50 1.83
N TYR A 88 -16.46 -10.70 0.87
CA TYR A 88 -15.02 -10.70 1.09
C TYR A 88 -14.39 -9.44 0.51
N HIS A 89 -13.69 -8.70 1.34
CA HIS A 89 -12.94 -7.51 0.96
C HIS A 89 -11.45 -7.80 0.98
N ARG A 90 -10.77 -7.62 -0.14
CA ARG A 90 -9.31 -7.59 -0.15
C ARG A 90 -8.84 -6.21 0.27
N ARG A 91 -8.01 -6.15 1.32
CA ARG A 91 -7.45 -4.90 1.85
C ARG A 91 -5.92 -5.00 1.86
N PHE A 92 -5.24 -3.87 1.72
CA PHE A 92 -3.80 -3.79 1.93
C PHE A 92 -3.50 -3.79 3.42
N THR A 93 -2.51 -4.58 3.84
CA THR A 93 -1.97 -4.51 5.19
C THR A 93 -1.10 -3.26 5.34
N GLN A 94 -0.68 -2.94 6.57
CA GLN A 94 0.33 -1.91 6.78
C GLN A 94 1.63 -2.20 6.00
N LEU A 95 2.04 -3.48 5.95
CA LEU A 95 3.20 -3.92 5.19
C LEU A 95 3.02 -3.69 3.69
N GLY A 96 1.84 -4.01 3.14
CA GLY A 96 1.51 -3.75 1.75
C GLY A 96 1.50 -2.25 1.41
N ARG A 97 0.98 -1.43 2.31
CA ARG A 97 1.01 0.05 2.19
C ARG A 97 2.45 0.55 2.11
N GLU A 98 3.30 0.19 3.07
CA GLU A 98 4.69 0.63 3.09
C GLU A 98 5.46 0.17 1.85
N TRP A 99 5.20 -1.05 1.41
CA TRP A 99 5.78 -1.59 0.20
C TRP A 99 5.43 -0.75 -1.03
N LEU A 100 4.14 -0.42 -1.22
CA LEU A 100 3.69 0.43 -2.31
C LEU A 100 4.29 1.84 -2.21
N VAL A 101 4.26 2.47 -1.03
CA VAL A 101 4.87 3.79 -0.82
C VAL A 101 6.36 3.80 -1.18
N LYS A 102 7.11 2.75 -0.82
CA LYS A 102 8.53 2.61 -1.20
C LYS A 102 8.70 2.49 -2.72
N ILE A 103 7.84 1.73 -3.40
CA ILE A 103 7.86 1.61 -4.87
C ILE A 103 7.70 2.99 -5.52
N TYR A 104 6.67 3.75 -5.15
CA TYR A 104 6.40 5.04 -5.81
C TYR A 104 7.36 6.16 -5.40
N ASN A 105 7.84 6.18 -4.15
CA ASN A 105 8.83 7.18 -3.73
C ASN A 105 10.18 7.00 -4.43
N LYS A 106 10.62 5.74 -4.64
CA LYS A 106 11.86 5.47 -5.39
C LYS A 106 11.77 5.98 -6.83
N GLU A 107 10.59 5.94 -7.43
CA GLU A 107 10.36 6.42 -8.80
C GLU A 107 10.33 7.95 -8.89
N GLN A 108 9.73 8.63 -7.92
CA GLN A 108 9.79 10.10 -7.86
C GLN A 108 11.23 10.60 -7.73
N LEU A 109 12.06 9.92 -6.93
CA LEU A 109 13.48 10.25 -6.80
C LEU A 109 14.26 10.04 -8.11
N LYS A 110 13.95 9.00 -8.90
CA LYS A 110 14.58 8.80 -10.22
C LYS A 110 14.14 9.85 -11.23
N ALA A 111 12.88 10.24 -11.22
CA ALA A 111 12.32 11.24 -12.13
C ALA A 111 12.84 12.66 -11.85
N SER A 112 13.32 12.96 -10.63
CA SER A 112 13.93 14.25 -10.28
C SER A 112 15.44 14.33 -10.55
N VAL A 113 16.08 13.20 -10.90
CA VAL A 113 17.54 13.11 -11.16
C VAL A 113 17.85 13.04 -12.66
N ASN A 114 16.85 12.80 -13.50
CA ASN A 114 16.91 12.94 -14.96
C ASN A 114 16.31 14.29 -15.39
#